data_AF-A0A524LJG3-F1
#
_entry.id   AF-A0A524LJG3-F1
#
_cell.length_a   1.000
_cell.length_b   1.000
_cell.length_c   1.000
_cell.angle_alpha   90.00
_cell.angle_beta   90.00
_cell.angle_gamma   90.00
#
_symmetry.space_group_name_H-M   'P 1'
#
loop_
_entity.id
_entity.type
_entity.pdbx_description
1 polymer ?
#
loop_
_entity_poly.entity_id
_entity_poly.type
_entity_poly.pdbx_seq_one_letter_code
_entity_poly.pdbx_strand_id
1 'polypeptide(L)'
;MKRAAIALLLLLFLPLTAQAADQIEFTPATKKFLTQCSGMTSPPSPEMEPVAFVSCMMWMRGVVDVHNMTVNAYDASVAHYLRTNPQSVMPDIGFKRMWCGPSALTNGQLIATVVSWIAAHEAQVLETNVFFPTNDINTATVVLFSALIETFPCERK
;
A
#
# COMPACT_ATOMS: atom_id res chain seq x y z
N MET A 1 13.55 45.64 46.25
CA MET A 1 14.42 44.62 45.61
C MET A 1 13.72 43.28 45.71
N LYS A 2 13.28 42.68 44.59
CA LYS A 2 12.93 41.25 44.37
C LYS A 2 11.98 41.15 43.16
N ARG A 3 12.46 40.52 42.08
CA ARG A 3 11.74 39.64 41.12
C ARG A 3 12.57 39.55 39.83
N ALA A 4 13.47 38.58 39.80
CA ALA A 4 13.93 37.92 38.59
C ALA A 4 13.80 36.42 38.88
N ALA A 5 13.05 35.70 38.06
CA ALA A 5 13.05 34.23 37.87
C ALA A 5 11.65 33.70 37.50
N ILE A 6 11.07 34.07 36.36
CA ILE A 6 10.04 33.25 35.69
C ILE A 6 10.14 33.52 34.17
N ALA A 7 11.16 32.98 33.50
CA ALA A 7 11.18 32.97 32.02
C ALA A 7 12.03 31.84 31.40
N LEU A 8 12.65 30.97 32.22
CA LEU A 8 13.60 29.97 31.73
C LEU A 8 13.22 28.56 32.23
N LEU A 9 12.02 28.07 31.88
CA LEU A 9 11.63 26.68 32.19
C LEU A 9 10.61 26.07 31.23
N LEU A 10 10.28 26.73 30.11
CA LEU A 10 9.30 26.24 29.12
C LEU A 10 9.92 25.75 27.80
N LEU A 11 11.25 25.75 27.67
CA LEU A 11 11.96 25.25 26.47
C LEU A 11 12.57 23.85 26.64
N LEU A 12 12.35 23.18 27.78
CA LEU A 12 12.93 21.86 28.08
C LEU A 12 11.96 20.68 27.85
N PHE A 13 10.77 20.93 27.30
CA PHE A 13 9.76 19.90 27.04
C PHE A 13 9.25 19.93 25.60
N LEU A 14 10.13 20.19 24.63
CA LEU A 14 9.97 19.56 23.33
C LEU A 14 10.72 18.22 23.43
N PRO A 15 10.10 17.12 23.90
CA PRO A 15 10.62 15.83 23.49
C PRO A 15 10.53 15.88 21.97
N LEU A 16 11.69 15.90 21.34
CA LEU A 16 11.85 15.35 20.01
C LEU A 16 11.31 13.92 20.10
N THR A 17 10.01 13.75 19.91
CA THR A 17 9.54 12.67 19.06
C THR A 17 9.92 13.12 17.64
N ALA A 18 11.22 13.18 17.37
CA ALA A 18 11.70 12.58 16.15
C ALA A 18 11.16 11.15 16.26
N GLN A 19 9.94 10.93 15.75
CA GLN A 19 9.55 9.61 15.33
C GLN A 19 10.78 9.14 14.56
N ALA A 20 11.38 8.06 15.03
CA ALA A 20 12.20 7.26 14.16
C ALA A 20 11.30 7.06 12.95
N ALA A 21 11.52 7.85 11.90
CA ALA A 21 10.96 7.59 10.61
C ALA A 21 11.64 6.28 10.29
N ASP A 22 10.95 5.18 10.60
CA ASP A 22 11.45 3.82 10.46
C ASP A 22 12.13 3.79 9.10
N GLN A 23 13.47 3.74 9.14
CA GLN A 23 14.24 3.84 7.93
C GLN A 23 13.86 2.60 7.15
N ILE A 24 13.19 2.81 6.01
CA ILE A 24 12.65 1.71 5.22
C ILE A 24 13.82 0.79 4.87
N GLU A 25 13.79 -0.43 5.39
CA GLU A 25 14.85 -1.39 5.16
C GLU A 25 14.72 -1.96 3.74
N PHE A 26 15.71 -1.67 2.89
CA PHE A 26 15.76 -2.18 1.52
C PHE A 26 16.34 -3.60 1.47
N THR A 27 15.60 -4.56 2.02
CA THR A 27 15.90 -6.00 1.92
C THR A 27 15.93 -6.46 0.44
N PRO A 28 16.52 -7.63 0.11
CA PRO A 28 16.49 -8.17 -1.24
C PRO A 28 15.07 -8.29 -1.83
N ALA A 29 14.09 -8.74 -1.03
CA ALA A 29 12.69 -8.79 -1.44
C ALA A 29 12.11 -7.38 -1.70
N THR A 30 12.42 -6.40 -0.86
CA THR A 30 11.99 -5.01 -1.07
C THR A 30 12.58 -4.42 -2.35
N LYS A 31 13.89 -4.62 -2.59
CA LYS A 31 14.55 -4.18 -3.84
C LYS A 31 13.96 -4.86 -5.07
N LYS A 32 13.65 -6.16 -4.98
CA LYS A 32 13.00 -6.89 -6.07
C LYS A 32 11.61 -6.32 -6.34
N PHE A 33 10.78 -6.13 -5.32
CA PHE A 33 9.47 -5.50 -5.47
C PHE A 33 9.58 -4.11 -6.12
N LEU A 34 10.48 -3.26 -5.62
CA LEU A 34 10.71 -1.92 -6.17
C LEU A 34 11.11 -1.96 -7.64
N THR A 35 11.94 -2.93 -8.04
CA THR A 35 12.30 -3.14 -9.45
C THR A 35 11.06 -3.40 -10.30
N GLN A 36 10.16 -4.26 -9.82
CA GLN A 36 8.98 -4.72 -10.53
C GLN A 36 7.94 -3.62 -10.71
N CYS A 37 7.60 -2.89 -9.64
CA CYS A 37 6.61 -1.80 -9.71
C CYS A 37 7.14 -0.52 -10.37
N SER A 38 8.45 -0.29 -10.38
CA SER A 38 9.05 0.85 -11.07
C SER A 38 9.35 0.58 -12.55
N GLY A 39 9.24 -0.67 -13.00
CA GLY A 39 9.56 -1.07 -14.38
C GLY A 39 11.05 -1.05 -14.71
N MET A 40 11.92 -1.08 -13.70
CA MET A 40 13.37 -1.14 -13.88
C MET A 40 13.80 -2.56 -14.32
N THR A 41 14.85 -2.65 -15.13
CA THR A 41 15.38 -3.94 -15.64
C THR A 41 16.27 -4.67 -14.65
N SER A 42 16.69 -4.01 -13.57
CA SER A 42 17.57 -4.56 -12.54
C SER A 42 17.27 -3.92 -11.18
N PRO A 43 17.66 -4.57 -10.07
CA PRO A 43 17.63 -3.96 -8.74
C PRO A 43 18.26 -2.57 -8.73
N PRO A 44 17.62 -1.57 -8.08
CA PRO A 44 18.16 -0.22 -8.04
C PRO A 44 19.48 -0.19 -7.27
N SER A 45 20.45 0.57 -7.78
CA SER A 45 21.62 0.95 -6.99
C SER A 45 21.20 1.88 -5.84
N PRO A 46 22.02 2.04 -4.78
CA PRO A 46 21.67 2.92 -3.65
C PRO A 46 21.27 4.34 -4.06
N GLU A 47 21.88 4.89 -5.12
CA GLU A 47 21.57 6.22 -5.64
C GLU A 47 20.23 6.27 -6.39
N MET A 48 19.79 5.14 -6.94
CA MET A 48 18.54 5.00 -7.68
C MET A 48 17.36 4.53 -6.81
N GLU A 49 17.62 4.04 -5.59
CA GLU A 49 16.58 3.60 -4.64
C GLU A 49 15.49 4.66 -4.41
N PRO A 50 15.79 5.96 -4.23
CA PRO A 50 14.74 6.98 -4.07
C PRO A 50 13.84 7.14 -5.29
N VAL A 51 14.41 7.01 -6.50
CA VAL A 51 13.66 7.12 -7.76
C VAL A 51 12.77 5.90 -7.94
N ALA A 52 13.29 4.69 -7.68
CA ALA A 52 12.52 3.46 -7.71
C ALA A 52 11.38 3.49 -6.68
N PHE A 53 11.67 3.99 -5.48
CA PHE A 53 10.70 4.15 -4.40
C PHE A 53 9.55 5.08 -4.78
N VAL A 54 9.84 6.29 -5.26
CA VAL A 54 8.80 7.25 -5.67
C VAL A 54 8.01 6.73 -6.87
N SER A 55 8.67 6.11 -7.84
CA SER A 55 8.02 5.51 -9.01
C SER A 55 7.05 4.41 -8.59
N CYS A 56 7.49 3.51 -7.71
CA CYS A 56 6.66 2.44 -7.17
C CYS A 56 5.46 2.98 -6.38
N MET A 57 5.69 4.02 -5.57
CA MET A 57 4.63 4.67 -4.80
C MET A 57 3.51 5.24 -5.71
N MET A 58 3.87 5.90 -6.81
CA MET A 58 2.89 6.40 -7.78
C MET A 58 2.17 5.26 -8.49
N TRP A 59 2.90 4.21 -8.89
CA TRP A 59 2.32 3.02 -9.51
C TRP A 59 1.30 2.35 -8.59
N MET A 60 1.64 2.10 -7.32
CA MET A 60 0.73 1.50 -6.34
C MET A 60 -0.52 2.35 -6.14
N ARG A 61 -0.37 3.68 -6.07
CA ARG A 61 -1.51 4.58 -5.96
C ARG A 61 -2.44 4.45 -7.17
N GLY A 62 -1.88 4.43 -8.38
CA GLY A 62 -2.65 4.23 -9.61
C GLY A 62 -3.41 2.91 -9.61
N VAL A 63 -2.77 1.80 -9.23
CA VAL A 63 -3.42 0.48 -9.14
C VAL A 63 -4.57 0.48 -8.12
N VAL A 64 -4.33 1.05 -6.93
CA VAL A 64 -5.33 1.19 -5.86
C VAL A 64 -6.54 2.03 -6.30
N ASP A 65 -6.30 3.17 -6.94
CA ASP A 65 -7.36 4.06 -7.41
C ASP A 65 -8.18 3.40 -8.52
N VAL A 66 -7.52 2.75 -9.50
CA VAL A 66 -8.22 2.00 -10.57
C VAL A 66 -9.05 0.86 -9.99
N HIS A 67 -8.51 0.11 -9.03
CA HIS A 67 -9.27 -0.93 -8.33
C HIS A 67 -10.50 -0.36 -7.63
N ASN A 68 -10.34 0.73 -6.87
CA ASN A 68 -11.45 1.39 -6.19
C ASN A 68 -12.52 1.90 -7.16
N MET A 69 -12.11 2.52 -8.28
CA MET A 69 -13.04 2.96 -9.33
C MET A 69 -13.78 1.79 -9.95
N THR A 70 -13.09 0.69 -10.25
CA THR A 70 -13.67 -0.49 -10.89
C THR A 70 -14.70 -1.18 -9.99
N VAL A 71 -14.37 -1.36 -8.71
CA VAL A 71 -15.31 -1.90 -7.72
C VAL A 71 -16.54 -1.01 -7.59
N ASN A 72 -16.36 0.31 -7.47
CA ASN A 72 -17.49 1.24 -7.36
C ASN A 72 -18.40 1.23 -8.61
N ALA A 73 -17.81 1.15 -9.81
CA ALA A 73 -18.56 1.05 -11.06
C ALA A 73 -19.34 -0.26 -11.14
N TYR A 74 -18.74 -1.37 -10.70
CA TYR A 74 -19.39 -2.67 -10.61
C TYR A 74 -20.58 -2.63 -9.63
N ASP A 75 -20.38 -2.14 -8.40
CA ASP A 75 -21.44 -2.00 -7.39
C ASP A 75 -22.62 -1.15 -7.91
N ALA A 76 -22.33 -0.04 -8.59
CA ALA A 76 -23.36 0.81 -9.18
C ALA A 76 -24.13 0.10 -10.31
N SER A 77 -23.43 -0.66 -11.14
CA SER A 77 -24.03 -1.46 -12.22
C SER A 77 -24.95 -2.56 -11.67
N VAL A 78 -24.49 -3.30 -10.66
CA VAL A 78 -25.28 -4.32 -9.95
C VAL A 78 -26.52 -3.69 -9.32
N ALA A 79 -26.37 -2.59 -8.59
CA ALA A 79 -27.51 -1.89 -7.98
C ALA A 79 -28.52 -1.38 -9.01
N HIS A 80 -28.05 -0.88 -10.16
CA HIS A 80 -28.94 -0.51 -11.26
C HIS A 80 -29.69 -1.70 -11.83
N TYR A 81 -28.99 -2.80 -12.13
CA TYR A 81 -29.60 -4.02 -12.67
C TYR A 81 -30.65 -4.61 -11.74
N LEU A 82 -30.38 -4.67 -10.43
CA LEU A 82 -31.33 -5.19 -9.43
C LEU A 82 -32.55 -4.28 -9.25
N ARG A 83 -32.40 -2.95 -9.41
CA ARG A 83 -33.55 -2.03 -9.42
C ARG A 83 -34.47 -2.27 -10.61
N THR A 84 -33.90 -2.54 -11.78
CA THR A 84 -34.69 -2.79 -13.00
C THR A 84 -35.21 -4.23 -13.08
N ASN A 85 -34.56 -5.17 -12.40
CA ASN A 85 -34.89 -6.59 -12.42
C ASN A 85 -34.96 -7.17 -10.98
N PRO A 86 -35.95 -6.78 -10.16
CA PRO A 86 -35.99 -7.10 -8.73
C PRO A 86 -36.13 -8.59 -8.41
N GLN A 87 -36.54 -9.40 -9.39
CA GLN A 87 -36.67 -10.85 -9.25
C GLN A 87 -35.37 -11.61 -9.60
N SER A 88 -34.36 -10.92 -10.14
CA SER A 88 -33.11 -11.54 -10.54
C SER A 88 -32.14 -11.64 -9.35
N VAL A 89 -31.49 -12.80 -9.22
CA VAL A 89 -30.33 -12.97 -8.35
C VAL A 89 -29.09 -12.78 -9.21
N MET A 90 -28.29 -11.76 -8.92
CA MET A 90 -27.04 -11.55 -9.64
C MET A 90 -25.97 -12.47 -9.03
N PRO A 91 -25.35 -13.38 -9.81
CA PRO A 91 -24.30 -14.23 -9.30
C PRO A 91 -23.13 -13.36 -8.84
N ASP A 92 -22.58 -13.71 -7.68
CA ASP A 92 -21.41 -13.08 -7.13
C ASP A 92 -20.18 -13.49 -7.96
N ILE A 93 -19.90 -12.74 -9.02
CA ILE A 93 -18.79 -13.02 -9.94
C ILE A 93 -17.43 -12.57 -9.39
N GLY A 94 -17.31 -12.31 -8.08
CA GLY A 94 -16.02 -12.12 -7.42
C GLY A 94 -15.36 -10.76 -7.62
N PHE A 95 -16.01 -9.80 -8.28
CA PHE A 95 -15.57 -8.40 -8.33
C PHE A 95 -15.87 -7.65 -7.01
N LYS A 96 -15.58 -8.30 -5.89
CA LYS A 96 -15.75 -7.73 -4.56
C LYS A 96 -14.58 -6.84 -4.22
N ARG A 97 -14.86 -5.82 -3.42
CA ARG A 97 -13.84 -5.07 -2.70
C ARG A 97 -12.95 -6.05 -1.92
N MET A 98 -11.71 -6.22 -2.38
CA MET A 98 -10.78 -7.18 -1.78
C MET A 98 -10.21 -6.69 -0.44
N TRP A 99 -10.12 -5.37 -0.25
CA TRP A 99 -9.59 -4.72 0.94
C TRP A 99 -10.40 -3.45 1.28
N CYS A 100 -10.53 -3.16 2.57
CA CYS A 100 -11.38 -2.09 3.11
C CYS A 100 -10.57 -1.12 3.98
N GLY A 101 -9.44 -0.67 3.45
CA GLY A 101 -8.60 0.32 4.12
C GLY A 101 -9.26 1.70 4.17
N PRO A 102 -8.70 2.62 4.97
CA PRO A 102 -9.22 3.98 5.04
C PRO A 102 -9.19 4.62 3.65
N SER A 103 -10.29 5.27 3.27
CA SER A 103 -10.46 5.93 1.96
C SER A 103 -9.39 7.00 1.68
N ALA A 104 -8.66 7.43 2.71
CA ALA A 104 -7.63 8.45 2.68
C ALA A 104 -6.24 7.94 3.09
N LEU A 105 -5.84 6.72 2.71
CA LEU A 105 -4.43 6.34 2.81
C LEU A 105 -3.58 7.33 2.00
N THR A 106 -2.64 7.99 2.67
CA THR A 106 -1.62 8.79 2.00
C THR A 106 -0.69 7.86 1.21
N ASN A 107 -0.01 8.39 0.20
CA ASN A 107 0.96 7.63 -0.58
C ASN A 107 2.07 7.03 0.31
N GLY A 108 2.50 7.78 1.34
CA GLY A 108 3.48 7.32 2.32
C GLY A 108 2.97 6.16 3.18
N GLN A 109 1.73 6.22 3.66
CA GLN A 109 1.13 5.10 4.40
C GLN A 109 0.97 3.86 3.51
N LEU A 110 0.56 4.03 2.26
CA LEU A 110 0.39 2.93 1.32
C LEU A 110 1.71 2.18 1.09
N ILE A 111 2.79 2.88 0.75
CA ILE A 111 4.09 2.23 0.54
C ILE A 111 4.67 1.65 1.83
N ALA A 112 4.50 2.33 2.97
CA ALA A 112 4.94 1.82 4.26
C ALA A 112 4.24 0.49 4.60
N THR A 113 2.92 0.40 4.44
CA THR A 113 2.16 -0.84 4.63
C THR A 113 2.72 -1.99 3.79
N VAL A 114 2.97 -1.74 2.50
CA VAL A 114 3.44 -2.78 1.59
C VAL A 114 4.87 -3.22 1.93
N VAL A 115 5.77 -2.28 2.22
CA VAL A 115 7.16 -2.64 2.56
C VAL A 115 7.26 -3.34 3.92
N SER A 116 6.50 -2.89 4.93
CA SER A 116 6.42 -3.61 6.21
C SER A 116 5.88 -5.03 6.04
N TRP A 117 4.89 -5.21 5.16
CA TRP A 117 4.38 -6.54 4.84
C TRP A 117 5.42 -7.41 4.14
N ILE A 118 6.17 -6.87 3.17
CA ILE A 118 7.26 -7.59 2.48
C ILE A 118 8.32 -8.07 3.47
N ALA A 119 8.72 -7.21 4.43
CA ALA A 119 9.70 -7.57 5.45
C ALA A 119 9.23 -8.74 6.33
N ALA A 120 7.94 -8.78 6.65
CA ALA A 120 7.33 -9.88 7.42
C ALA A 120 7.13 -11.17 6.59
N HIS A 121 7.07 -11.06 5.26
CA HIS A 121 6.70 -12.15 4.33
C HIS A 121 7.75 -12.40 3.24
N GLU A 122 9.04 -12.19 3.54
CA GLU A 122 10.11 -12.23 2.54
C GLU A 122 10.13 -13.55 1.74
N ALA A 123 10.00 -14.70 2.40
CA ALA A 123 9.95 -16.00 1.72
C ALA A 123 8.79 -16.11 0.71
N GLN A 124 7.59 -15.66 1.10
CA GLN A 124 6.39 -15.71 0.26
C GLN A 124 6.51 -14.77 -0.96
N VAL A 125 7.11 -13.59 -0.78
CA VAL A 125 7.39 -12.66 -1.89
C VAL A 125 8.34 -13.31 -2.89
N LEU A 126 9.40 -13.95 -2.41
CA LEU A 126 10.36 -14.65 -3.26
C LEU A 126 9.73 -15.86 -3.97
N GLU A 127 8.83 -16.60 -3.33
CA GLU A 127 8.08 -17.69 -3.97
C GLU A 127 7.11 -17.19 -5.05
N THR A 128 6.41 -16.07 -4.81
CA THR A 128 5.50 -15.47 -5.79
C THR A 128 6.21 -15.15 -7.11
N ASN A 129 7.50 -14.77 -7.05
CA ASN A 129 8.33 -14.54 -8.23
C ASN A 129 8.57 -15.79 -9.07
N VAL A 130 8.55 -16.99 -8.48
CA VAL A 130 8.70 -18.26 -9.20
C VAL A 130 7.42 -18.59 -9.96
N PHE A 131 6.24 -18.25 -9.41
CA PHE A 131 4.96 -18.46 -10.08
C PHE A 131 4.74 -17.54 -11.28
N PHE A 132 5.30 -16.33 -11.26
CA PHE A 132 5.15 -15.33 -12.32
C PHE A 132 6.52 -14.83 -12.86
N PRO A 133 7.36 -15.71 -13.42
CA PRO A 133 8.78 -15.42 -13.67
C PRO A 133 9.03 -14.37 -14.77
N THR A 134 8.04 -14.12 -15.63
CA THR A 134 8.14 -13.15 -16.74
C THR A 134 7.12 -12.02 -16.64
N ASN A 135 6.36 -11.96 -15.54
CA ASN A 135 5.31 -10.97 -15.38
C ASN A 135 5.49 -10.18 -14.07
N ASP A 136 6.51 -9.32 -14.07
CA ASP A 136 6.89 -8.49 -12.93
C ASP A 136 5.73 -7.61 -12.43
N ILE A 137 4.91 -7.08 -13.33
CA ILE A 137 3.74 -6.27 -12.96
C ILE A 137 2.70 -7.11 -12.21
N ASN A 138 2.42 -8.34 -12.66
CA ASN A 138 1.51 -9.22 -11.94
C ASN A 138 2.06 -9.60 -10.56
N THR A 139 3.35 -9.91 -10.46
CA THR A 139 4.00 -10.20 -9.18
C THR A 139 3.86 -9.03 -8.22
N ALA A 140 4.21 -7.82 -8.65
CA ALA A 140 4.05 -6.61 -7.84
C ALA A 140 2.59 -6.35 -7.45
N THR A 141 1.65 -6.63 -8.34
CA THR A 141 0.20 -6.47 -8.09
C THR A 141 -0.29 -7.45 -7.04
N VAL A 142 0.15 -8.71 -7.11
CA VAL A 142 -0.16 -9.75 -6.13
C VAL A 142 0.41 -9.38 -4.77
N VAL A 143 1.66 -8.93 -4.69
CA VAL A 143 2.30 -8.47 -3.44
C VAL A 143 1.53 -7.28 -2.83
N LEU A 144 1.22 -6.26 -3.65
CA LEU A 144 0.44 -5.09 -3.23
C LEU A 144 -0.92 -5.49 -2.64
N PHE A 145 -1.71 -6.29 -3.37
CA PHE A 145 -3.03 -6.66 -2.88
C PHE A 145 -2.96 -7.63 -1.69
N SER A 146 -1.98 -8.54 -1.63
CA SER A 146 -1.80 -9.41 -0.46
C SER A 146 -1.55 -8.59 0.81
N ALA A 147 -0.66 -7.59 0.73
CA ALA A 147 -0.40 -6.67 1.82
C ALA A 147 -1.65 -5.88 2.25
N LEU A 148 -2.42 -5.37 1.28
CA LEU A 148 -3.63 -4.60 1.57
C LEU A 148 -4.78 -5.45 2.14
N ILE A 149 -4.97 -6.66 1.61
CA ILE A 149 -6.02 -7.60 2.07
C ILE A 149 -5.75 -8.02 3.50
N GLU A 150 -4.50 -8.35 3.83
CA GLU A 150 -4.14 -8.79 5.17
C GLU A 150 -4.15 -7.65 6.19
N THR A 151 -3.66 -6.46 5.79
CA THR A 151 -3.61 -5.29 6.68
C THR A 151 -5.00 -4.66 6.88
N PHE A 152 -5.82 -4.66 5.83
CA PHE A 152 -7.13 -4.01 5.82
C PHE A 152 -8.23 -4.93 5.27
N PRO A 153 -8.53 -6.03 5.99
CA PRO A 153 -9.54 -6.97 5.53
C PRO A 153 -10.92 -6.30 5.47
N CYS A 154 -11.69 -6.59 4.43
CA CYS A 154 -13.10 -6.29 4.44
C CYS A 154 -13.82 -7.24 5.39
N GLU A 155 -14.58 -6.69 6.34
CA GLU A 155 -15.55 -7.49 7.09
C GLU A 155 -16.52 -8.11 6.07
N ARG A 156 -16.60 -9.45 6.07
CA ARG A 156 -17.62 -10.17 5.31
C ARG A 156 -18.96 -9.83 5.96
N LYS A 157 -19.74 -8.95 5.33
CA LYS A 157 -21.15 -8.76 5.66
C LYS A 157 -21.98 -9.90 5.10
#